data_AF-A0A953UG46-F1
#
_entry.id   AF-A0A953UG46-F1
#
_cell.length_a   1.000
_cell.length_b   1.000
_cell.length_c   1.000
_cell.angle_alpha   90.00
_cell.angle_beta   90.00
_cell.angle_gamma   90.00
#
_symmetry.space_group_name_H-M   'P 1'
#
loop_
_entity.id
_entity.type
_entity.pdbx_description
1 polymer ?
#
loop_
_entity_poly.entity_id
_entity_poly.type
_entity_poly.pdbx_seq_one_letter_code
_entity_poly.pdbx_strand_id
1 'polypeptide(L)' 'MKKEQLARQLAKESRISTASAADQLDRIVSDLFRRVRRGQSASLPGLGTFRRGREEDFQFDRDLAAGLGQSKKGSR' A
#
# COMPACT_ATOMS: atom_id res chain seq x y z
N MET A 1 2.45 5.07 -10.97
CA MET A 1 3.59 5.81 -10.38
C MET A 1 4.81 4.92 -10.42
N LYS A 2 6.01 5.47 -10.71
CA LYS A 2 7.25 4.68 -10.73
C LYS A 2 7.93 4.68 -9.36
N LYS A 3 8.66 3.61 -9.03
CA LYS A 3 9.43 3.44 -7.77
C LYS A 3 10.32 4.65 -7.45
N GLU A 4 10.96 5.22 -8.47
CA GLU A 4 11.84 6.38 -8.33
C GLU A 4 11.11 7.64 -7.83
N GLN A 5 9.86 7.82 -8.25
CA GLN A 5 9.04 8.97 -7.82
C GLN A 5 8.68 8.84 -6.33
N LEU A 6 8.33 7.63 -5.89
CA LEU A 6 8.08 7.33 -4.48
C LEU A 6 9.34 7.54 -3.63
N ALA A 7 10.51 7.06 -4.09
CA ALA A 7 11.76 7.27 -3.37
C ALA A 7 12.12 8.76 -3.22
N ARG A 8 11.89 9.57 -4.28
CA ARG A 8 12.10 11.03 -4.21
C ARG A 8 11.13 11.71 -3.24
N GLN A 9 9.87 11.30 -3.24
CA GLN A 9 8.88 11.84 -2.30
C GLN A 9 9.24 11.48 -0.86
N LEU A 10 9.58 10.21 -0.60
CA LEU A 10 10.02 9.72 0.71
C LEU A 10 11.28 10.46 1.19
N ALA A 11 12.27 10.66 0.31
CA ALA A 11 13.47 11.42 0.61
C ALA A 11 13.16 12.85 1.06
N LYS A 12 12.21 13.51 0.37
CA LYS A 12 11.79 14.88 0.69
C LYS A 12 11.06 14.96 2.03
N GLU A 13 10.12 14.07 2.28
CA GLU A 13 9.30 14.06 3.50
C GLU A 13 10.14 13.68 4.73
N SER A 14 11.04 12.71 4.58
CA SER A 14 11.87 12.19 5.67
C SER A 14 13.23 12.90 5.81
N ARG A 15 13.55 13.86 4.94
CA ARG A 15 14.84 14.58 4.86
C ARG A 15 16.05 13.65 4.82
N ILE A 16 15.93 12.56 4.08
CA ILE A 16 17.03 11.60 3.85
C ILE A 16 17.49 11.64 2.40
N SER A 17 18.63 11.02 2.11
CA SER A 17 19.10 10.92 0.72
C SER A 17 18.16 10.06 -0.13
N THR A 18 18.05 10.38 -1.42
CA THR A 18 17.25 9.59 -2.37
C THR A 18 17.70 8.13 -2.44
N ALA A 19 19.00 7.87 -2.32
CA ALA A 19 19.55 6.52 -2.29
C ALA A 19 19.05 5.75 -1.06
N SER A 20 19.17 6.36 0.13
CA SER A 20 18.67 5.76 1.37
C SER A 20 17.16 5.54 1.34
N ALA A 21 16.40 6.46 0.76
CA ALA A 21 14.95 6.32 0.59
C ALA A 21 14.59 5.16 -0.35
N ALA A 22 15.33 4.99 -1.46
CA ALA A 22 15.14 3.88 -2.38
C ALA A 22 15.43 2.53 -1.70
N ASP A 23 16.52 2.45 -0.94
CA ASP A 23 16.89 1.24 -0.18
C ASP A 23 15.83 0.88 0.87
N GLN A 24 15.30 1.88 1.59
CA GLN A 24 14.23 1.67 2.57
C GLN A 24 12.95 1.17 1.89
N LEU A 25 12.56 1.78 0.77
CA LEU A 25 11.39 1.37 0.01
C LEU A 25 11.54 -0.07 -0.48
N ASP A 26 12.71 -0.45 -0.98
CA ASP A 26 12.98 -1.81 -1.42
C ASP A 26 12.90 -2.85 -0.31
N ARG A 27 13.42 -2.53 0.87
CA ARG A 27 13.35 -3.44 2.03
C ARG A 27 11.91 -3.68 2.44
N ILE A 28 11.11 -2.63 2.56
CA ILE A 28 9.69 -2.72 2.96
C ILE A 28 8.91 -3.56 1.95
N VAL A 29 9.09 -3.30 0.65
CA VAL A 29 8.40 -4.04 -0.42
C VAL A 29 8.85 -5.50 -0.47
N SER A 30 10.15 -5.76 -0.34
CA SER A 30 10.69 -7.13 -0.32
C SER A 30 10.16 -7.94 0.85
N ASP A 31 10.10 -7.34 2.04
CA ASP A 31 9.57 -8.01 3.23
C ASP A 31 8.06 -8.24 3.14
N LEU A 32 7.31 -7.30 2.55
CA LEU A 32 5.90 -7.49 2.23
C LEU A 32 5.71 -8.71 1.32
N PHE A 33 6.44 -8.77 0.21
CA PHE A 33 6.37 -9.91 -0.72
C PHE A 33 6.75 -11.23 -0.05
N ARG A 34 7.78 -11.24 0.80
CA ARG A 34 8.19 -12.45 1.54
C ARG A 34 7.08 -12.95 2.46
N ARG A 35 6.40 -12.06 3.18
CA ARG A 35 5.28 -12.41 4.07
C ARG A 35 4.08 -12.94 3.27
N VAL A 36 3.67 -12.21 2.23
CA VAL A 36 2.56 -12.61 1.36
C VAL A 36 2.82 -13.95 0.68
N ARG A 37 4.04 -14.18 0.17
CA ARG A 37 4.42 -15.46 -0.47
C ARG A 37 4.30 -16.64 0.50
N ARG A 38 4.57 -16.43 1.80
CA ARG A 38 4.40 -17.43 2.87
C ARG A 38 2.94 -17.65 3.27
N GLY A 39 1.98 -17.00 2.61
CA GLY A 39 0.55 -17.06 2.95
C GLY A 39 0.17 -16.16 4.13
N GLN A 40 1.10 -15.35 4.63
CA GLN A 40 0.81 -14.40 5.70
C GLN A 40 0.15 -13.15 5.11
N SER A 41 -0.90 -12.67 5.76
CA SER A 41 -1.47 -11.37 5.42
C SER A 41 -0.58 -10.25 5.96
N ALA A 42 -0.43 -9.17 5.21
CA ALA A 42 0.31 -8.00 5.65
C ALA A 42 -0.52 -6.73 5.42
N SER A 43 -0.80 -5.98 6.48
CA SER A 43 -1.57 -4.73 6.40
C SER A 43 -0.65 -3.53 6.30
N LEU A 44 -0.92 -2.64 5.36
CA LEU A 44 -0.26 -1.35 5.22
C LEU A 44 -1.29 -0.23 5.43
N PRO A 45 -1.10 0.63 6.45
CA PRO A 45 -2.00 1.75 6.71
C PRO A 45 -2.19 2.62 5.46
N GLY A 46 -3.46 2.92 5.12
CA GLY A 46 -3.80 3.71 3.94
C GLY A 46 -3.64 3.00 2.59
N LEU A 47 -3.14 1.76 2.56
CA LEU A 47 -2.92 0.98 1.33
C LEU A 47 -3.66 -0.38 1.34
N GLY A 48 -4.30 -0.74 2.45
CA GLY A 48 -5.10 -1.96 2.58
C GLY A 48 -4.31 -3.16 3.08
N THR A 49 -4.93 -4.34 3.00
CA THR A 49 -4.32 -5.61 3.44
C THR A 49 -3.94 -6.48 2.25
N PHE A 50 -2.67 -6.87 2.18
CA PHE A 50 -2.10 -7.75 1.17
C PHE A 50 -2.23 -9.20 1.60
N ARG A 51 -2.83 -10.03 0.76
CA ARG A 51 -3.02 -11.47 0.99
C ARG A 51 -2.59 -12.26 -0.24
N ARG A 52 -2.21 -13.52 -0.04
CA ARG A 52 -1.93 -14.44 -1.15
C ARG A 52 -3.25 -14.81 -1.82
N GLY A 53 -3.47 -14.38 -3.06
CA GLY A 53 -4.60 -14.83 -3.87
C GLY A 53 -4.53 -16.35 -4.13
N ARG A 54 -5.69 -16.98 -4.35
CA ARG A 54 -5.74 -18.33 -4.94
C ARG A 54 -5.42 -18.15 -6.42
N GLU A 55 -4.21 -18.56 -6.79
CA GLU A 55 -3.62 -18.45 -8.13
C GLU A 55 -3.60 -17.02 -8.70
N GLU A 56 -2.43 -16.40 -8.62
CA GLU A 56 -1.95 -15.27 -9.45
C GLU A 56 -2.66 -13.90 -9.38
N ASP A 57 -3.79 -13.74 -8.71
CA ASP A 57 -4.42 -12.42 -8.55
C ASP A 57 -4.06 -11.72 -7.23
N PHE A 58 -3.23 -10.66 -7.32
CA PHE A 58 -3.01 -9.69 -6.25
C PHE A 58 -4.24 -8.78 -6.13
N GLN A 59 -5.18 -9.13 -5.26
CA GLN A 59 -6.34 -8.26 -5.00
C GLN A 59 -5.97 -7.12 -4.04
N PHE A 60 -6.02 -5.88 -4.55
CA PHE A 60 -5.99 -4.67 -3.74
C PHE A 60 -7.41 -4.35 -3.28
N ASP A 61 -7.66 -4.44 -1.98
CA ASP A 61 -8.91 -3.98 -1.37
C ASP A 61 -8.92 -2.45 -1.38
N ARG A 62 -9.80 -1.87 -2.21
CA ARG A 62 -9.95 -0.41 -2.40
C ARG A 62 -11.14 0.14 -1.61
N ASP A 63 -11.60 -0.54 -0.57
CA ASP A 63 -12.83 -0.18 0.17
C ASP A 63 -12.57 0.60 1.48
N LEU A 64 -11.48 1.36 1.54
CA LEU A 64 -11.23 2.33 2.63
C LEU A 64 -11.39 3.81 2.21
N ALA A 65 -11.99 4.05 1.04
CA ALA A 65 -12.34 5.40 0.54
C ALA A 65 -13.85 5.63 0.36
N ALA A 66 -14.71 4.78 0.94
CA ALA A 66 -16.16 4.99 0.98
C ALA A 66 -16.62 5.41 2.39
N GLY A 67 -15.98 6.44 2.95
CA GLY A 67 -16.31 6.99 4.27
C GLY A 67 -16.76 8.45 4.25
N LEU A 68 -17.01 9.04 3.08
CA LEU A 68 -17.49 10.41 2.96
C LEU A 68 -18.71 10.49 2.04
N GLY A 69 -19.89 10.51 2.66
CA GLY A 69 -21.04 11.23 2.15
C GLY A 69 -22.07 10.43 1.36
N GLN A 70 -22.95 9.71 2.04
CA GLN A 70 -24.36 9.60 1.65
C GLN A 70 -25.25 9.53 2.89
N SER A 71 -25.68 10.69 3.40
CA SER A 71 -26.82 10.79 4.31
C SER A 71 -27.96 11.49 3.60
N LYS A 72 -29.02 10.71 3.36
CA LYS A 72 -30.42 11.07 3.07
C LYS A 72 -30.73 11.79 1.75
N LYS A 73 -31.12 11.01 0.73
CA LYS A 73 -32.34 11.27 -0.05
C LYS A 73 -33.42 10.28 0.41
N GLY A 74 -34.59 10.81 0.75
CA GLY A 74 -35.63 10.14 1.53
C GLY A 74 -36.58 9.22 0.76
N SER A 75 -37.49 8.60 1.51
CA SER A 75 -38.78 8.13 1.01
C SER A 75 -39.70 7.71 2.16
N ARG A 76 -40.70 8.55 2.45
CA ARG A 76 -42.14 8.25 2.65
C ARG A 76 -42.81 9.39 3.42
#